data_AF-A0A8J5Z6B8-F1
#
_entry.id   AF-A0A8J5Z6B8-F1
#
_cell.length_a   1.000
_cell.length_b   1.000
_cell.length_c   1.000
_cell.angle_alpha   90.00
_cell.angle_beta   90.00
_cell.angle_gamma   90.00
#
_symmetry.space_group_name_H-M   'P 1'
#
loop_
_entity.id
_entity.type
_entity.pdbx_description
1 polymer ?
#
loop_
_entity_poly.entity_id
_entity_poly.type
_entity_poly.pdbx_seq_one_letter_code
_entity_poly.pdbx_strand_id
1 'polypeptide(L)'
;MPNPKPNFLSFYKLLCFVLLTDVALVVSKSTIEPCSNSDSCNALLGYTLYTDLKVAEVASLFQVDPISVLTANAIDISYPDVENHILPSQLFVKIPILCSCVDGIRKSVSTHYKTRPQDTLSSIADSIYAGLVSADQIREANSIDDPSVLDVGQNLVVPLPCTCFNGTDNGLPAIYLSYVVKPVDTLAGIAASYSTTITDLMNVNAMGGTSITPGDILAVPLSACASNFPKFASDHGLIVPNGSYAITASHCVQCSCGPGSRNLYCMPASLAVSCSSMQCKSSNLMLGNVTVQQSSAGCNVTSCAYSGYANGTIITSLSSSLQPRCPGPQQFPPLVAPPTYITRDSVFAPAPAPQSDGVTTATVPKTSTVPSTGSLPGFPPAGAPFGSLSNASTLMNSAAALPAALVIYLLAKLISPLSL
;
A
#
# COMPACT_ATOMS: atom_id res chain seq x y z
N MET A 1 56.02 26.15 39.49
CA MET A 1 54.64 25.79 39.12
C MET A 1 54.37 26.28 37.70
N PRO A 2 54.28 25.40 36.69
CA PRO A 2 53.74 25.76 35.40
C PRO A 2 52.25 25.40 35.32
N ASN A 3 51.43 26.36 34.89
CA ASN A 3 50.00 26.20 34.62
C ASN A 3 49.77 25.23 33.44
N PRO A 4 48.91 24.21 33.55
CA PRO A 4 48.55 23.39 32.40
C PRO A 4 47.55 24.13 31.52
N LYS A 5 47.88 24.33 30.24
CA LYS A 5 46.92 24.83 29.24
C LYS A 5 45.95 23.70 28.86
N PRO A 6 44.64 23.97 28.71
CA PRO A 6 43.67 22.96 28.31
C PRO A 6 43.85 22.59 26.83
N ASN A 7 43.89 21.28 26.55
CA ASN A 7 44.07 20.70 25.23
C ASN A 7 42.81 20.88 24.36
N PHE A 8 42.77 21.99 23.61
CA PHE A 8 41.71 22.38 22.66
C PHE A 8 41.34 21.28 21.65
N LEU A 9 42.29 20.40 21.31
CA LEU A 9 42.11 19.30 20.35
C LEU A 9 41.14 18.20 20.85
N SER A 10 41.05 18.00 22.17
CA SER A 10 40.17 16.98 22.76
C SER A 10 38.71 17.44 22.77
N PHE A 11 38.50 18.75 22.87
CA PHE A 11 37.17 19.36 22.87
C PHE A 11 36.51 19.27 21.49
N TYR A 12 37.28 19.50 20.42
CA TYR A 12 36.79 19.40 19.04
C TYR A 12 36.45 17.97 18.63
N LYS A 13 37.24 16.98 19.11
CA LYS A 13 36.94 15.55 18.87
C LYS A 13 35.68 15.09 19.60
N LEU A 14 35.45 15.55 20.83
CA LEU A 14 34.22 15.26 21.58
C LEU A 14 33.00 15.94 20.94
N LEU A 15 33.13 17.19 20.49
CA LEU A 15 32.06 17.92 19.80
C LEU A 15 31.71 17.27 18.45
N CYS A 16 32.71 16.84 17.67
CA CYS A 16 32.47 16.07 16.44
C CYS A 16 31.82 14.71 16.72
N PHE A 17 32.18 14.02 17.82
CA PHE A 17 31.57 12.75 18.19
C PHE A 17 30.11 12.92 18.65
N VAL A 18 29.78 14.01 19.35
CA VAL A 18 28.41 14.37 19.73
C VAL A 18 27.56 14.74 18.51
N LEU A 19 28.12 15.47 17.54
CA LEU A 19 27.45 15.79 16.27
C LEU A 19 27.26 14.57 15.35
N LEU A 20 28.08 13.52 15.51
CA LEU A 20 27.92 12.24 14.80
C LEU A 20 26.89 11.30 15.46
N THR A 21 26.42 11.62 16.67
CA THR A 21 25.43 10.83 17.43
C THR A 21 24.04 11.45 17.50
N ASP A 22 23.77 12.51 16.73
CA ASP A 22 22.38 12.96 16.47
C ASP A 22 21.69 11.92 15.56
N VAL A 23 21.43 10.74 16.11
CA VAL A 23 20.38 9.86 15.61
C VAL A 23 19.09 10.57 15.99
N ALA A 24 18.65 11.48 15.13
CA ALA A 24 17.32 12.04 15.22
C ALA A 24 16.35 10.86 15.35
N LEU A 25 15.60 10.81 16.45
CA LEU A 25 14.51 9.85 16.60
C LEU A 25 13.48 10.17 15.51
N VAL A 26 13.55 9.46 14.40
CA VAL A 26 12.57 9.56 13.32
C VAL A 26 11.32 8.84 13.82
N VAL A 27 10.33 9.61 14.25
CA VAL A 27 9.01 9.06 14.57
C VAL A 27 8.28 8.89 13.24
N SER A 28 8.22 7.65 12.76
CA SER A 28 7.42 7.26 11.60
C SER A 28 5.95 7.53 11.89
N LYS A 29 5.29 8.30 11.03
CA LYS A 29 3.84 8.55 11.12
C LYS A 29 3.09 7.48 10.34
N SER A 30 1.97 7.01 10.87
CA SER A 30 1.06 6.12 10.14
C SER A 30 -0.37 6.65 10.20
N THR A 31 -1.12 6.49 9.11
CA THR A 31 -2.55 6.80 9.09
C THR A 31 -3.35 5.77 9.87
N ILE A 32 -4.15 6.24 10.83
CA ILE A 32 -5.04 5.39 11.64
C ILE A 32 -6.49 5.62 11.21
N GLU A 33 -7.13 4.55 10.77
CA GLU A 33 -8.58 4.49 10.57
C GLU A 33 -9.25 3.93 11.84
N PRO A 34 -10.03 4.74 12.58
CA PRO A 34 -10.83 4.25 13.69
C PRO A 34 -11.99 3.41 13.16
N CYS A 35 -12.40 2.40 13.93
CA CYS A 35 -13.50 1.52 13.57
C CYS A 35 -14.29 1.11 14.83
N SER A 36 -15.57 0.81 14.65
CA SER A 36 -16.47 0.42 15.76
C SER A 36 -17.16 -0.92 15.54
N ASN A 37 -17.15 -1.43 14.31
CA ASN A 37 -17.84 -2.66 13.92
C ASN A 37 -16.83 -3.80 13.78
N SER A 38 -17.27 -5.04 13.97
CA SER A 38 -16.43 -6.23 13.75
C SER A 38 -16.29 -6.61 12.27
N ASP A 39 -16.31 -5.62 11.37
CA ASP A 39 -16.22 -5.84 9.94
C ASP A 39 -14.75 -5.96 9.49
N SER A 40 -14.57 -6.47 8.27
CA SER A 40 -13.27 -6.59 7.64
C SER A 40 -13.35 -6.19 6.17
N CYS A 41 -12.21 -5.84 5.60
CA CYS A 41 -12.09 -5.30 4.27
C CYS A 41 -10.73 -5.62 3.66
N ASN A 42 -10.67 -5.64 2.34
CA ASN A 42 -9.42 -5.90 1.63
C ASN A 42 -8.58 -4.62 1.59
N ALA A 43 -7.28 -4.76 1.88
CA ALA A 43 -6.29 -3.71 1.78
C ALA A 43 -5.00 -4.28 1.15
N LEU A 44 -4.04 -3.42 0.83
CA LEU A 44 -2.73 -3.81 0.33
C LEU A 44 -1.63 -3.29 1.26
N LEU A 45 -0.55 -4.04 1.39
CA LEU A 45 0.71 -3.57 1.96
C LEU A 45 1.75 -3.42 0.87
N GLY A 46 2.51 -2.33 0.93
CA GLY A 46 3.71 -2.14 0.11
C GLY A 46 4.91 -2.75 0.81
N TYR A 47 5.35 -3.91 0.35
CA TYR A 47 6.47 -4.63 0.95
C TYR A 47 7.71 -4.56 0.08
N THR A 48 8.86 -4.22 0.68
CA THR A 48 10.16 -4.31 0.00
C THR A 48 10.92 -5.51 0.56
N LEU A 49 11.32 -6.45 -0.31
CA LEU A 49 11.99 -7.68 0.11
C LEU A 49 13.32 -7.38 0.79
N TYR A 50 13.55 -7.94 1.98
CA TYR A 50 14.82 -7.78 2.71
C TYR A 50 15.96 -8.64 2.15
N THR A 51 15.60 -9.74 1.49
CA THR A 51 16.52 -10.71 0.88
C THR A 51 15.84 -11.35 -0.34
N ASP A 52 16.60 -12.11 -1.13
CA ASP A 52 16.04 -12.94 -2.19
C ASP A 52 15.13 -14.00 -1.56
N LEU A 53 13.85 -14.03 -1.97
CA LEU A 53 12.84 -14.93 -1.42
C LEU A 53 12.01 -15.54 -2.53
N LYS A 54 11.57 -16.79 -2.36
CA LYS A 54 10.56 -17.38 -3.24
C LYS A 54 9.21 -16.69 -3.05
N VAL A 55 8.37 -16.68 -4.08
CA VAL A 55 6.99 -16.18 -3.99
C VAL A 55 6.23 -16.86 -2.84
N ALA A 56 6.35 -18.19 -2.70
CA ALA A 56 5.75 -18.94 -1.61
C ALA A 56 6.27 -18.54 -0.21
N GLU A 57 7.55 -18.13 -0.10
CA GLU A 57 8.13 -17.66 1.17
C GLU A 57 7.59 -16.26 1.54
N VAL A 58 7.48 -15.36 0.55
CA VAL A 58 6.83 -14.05 0.75
C VAL A 58 5.37 -14.25 1.16
N ALA A 59 4.63 -15.11 0.47
CA ALA A 59 3.24 -15.41 0.79
C ALA A 59 3.09 -16.00 2.21
N SER A 60 3.99 -16.92 2.59
CA SER A 60 4.02 -17.50 3.94
C SER A 60 4.38 -16.47 5.02
N LEU A 61 5.20 -15.46 4.72
CA LEU A 61 5.58 -14.42 5.68
C LEU A 61 4.39 -13.56 6.12
N PHE A 62 3.40 -13.41 5.24
CA PHE A 62 2.18 -12.63 5.50
C PHE A 62 0.92 -13.49 5.73
N GLN A 63 1.03 -14.82 5.62
CA GLN A 63 -0.08 -15.78 5.69
C GLN A 63 -1.15 -15.53 4.62
N VAL A 64 -0.70 -15.29 3.38
CA VAL A 64 -1.55 -15.03 2.22
C VAL A 64 -1.33 -16.09 1.14
N ASP A 65 -2.23 -16.13 0.15
CA ASP A 65 -2.12 -17.04 -0.98
C ASP A 65 -1.03 -16.57 -1.98
N PRO A 66 -0.10 -17.44 -2.42
CA PRO A 66 0.96 -17.07 -3.36
C PRO A 66 0.45 -16.49 -4.68
N ILE A 67 -0.65 -17.03 -5.22
CA ILE A 67 -1.25 -16.53 -6.46
C ILE A 67 -1.79 -15.12 -6.25
N SER A 68 -2.43 -14.84 -5.11
CA SER A 68 -2.91 -13.48 -4.80
C SER A 68 -1.80 -12.43 -4.75
N VAL A 69 -0.59 -12.79 -4.28
CA VAL A 69 0.59 -11.92 -4.31
C VAL A 69 1.01 -11.62 -5.75
N LEU A 70 1.03 -12.63 -6.62
CA LEU A 70 1.38 -12.46 -8.03
C LEU A 70 0.36 -11.58 -8.77
N THR A 71 -0.93 -11.86 -8.59
CA THR A 71 -2.00 -11.19 -9.35
C THR A 71 -2.18 -9.74 -8.91
N ALA A 72 -1.96 -9.42 -7.62
CA ALA A 72 -1.94 -8.05 -7.10
C ALA A 72 -0.81 -7.19 -7.71
N ASN A 73 0.25 -7.83 -8.20
CA ASN A 73 1.39 -7.19 -8.87
C ASN A 73 1.38 -7.34 -10.39
N ALA A 74 0.25 -7.79 -10.97
CA ALA A 74 0.11 -8.05 -12.41
C ALA A 74 1.18 -9.01 -12.98
N ILE A 75 1.70 -9.92 -12.17
CA ILE A 75 2.68 -10.92 -12.60
C ILE A 75 1.93 -12.06 -13.30
N ASP A 76 2.40 -12.46 -14.47
CA ASP A 76 1.82 -13.54 -15.26
C ASP A 76 1.99 -14.91 -14.58
N ILE A 77 0.85 -15.47 -14.15
CA ILE A 77 0.78 -16.78 -13.48
C ILE A 77 0.82 -17.97 -14.44
N SER A 78 0.87 -17.75 -15.76
CA SER A 78 1.00 -18.83 -16.74
C SER A 78 2.42 -19.43 -16.80
N TYR A 79 3.39 -18.76 -16.17
CA TYR A 79 4.75 -19.27 -16.09
C TYR A 79 4.80 -20.54 -15.22
N PRO A 80 5.54 -21.58 -15.65
CA PRO A 80 5.68 -22.80 -14.86
C PRO A 80 6.43 -22.52 -13.56
N ASP A 81 6.00 -23.17 -12.48
CA ASP A 81 6.63 -23.10 -11.15
C ASP A 81 6.74 -21.67 -10.58
N VAL A 82 5.80 -20.79 -10.97
CA VAL A 82 5.80 -19.36 -10.58
C VAL A 82 5.77 -19.16 -9.05
N GLU A 83 5.19 -20.09 -8.30
CA GLU A 83 5.16 -20.05 -6.83
C GLU A 83 6.54 -20.26 -6.17
N ASN A 84 7.44 -20.99 -6.83
CA ASN A 84 8.81 -21.21 -6.36
C ASN A 84 9.83 -20.27 -7.00
N HIS A 85 9.38 -19.37 -7.87
CA HIS A 85 10.23 -18.36 -8.49
C HIS A 85 10.87 -17.46 -7.43
N ILE A 86 12.16 -17.18 -7.59
CA ILE A 86 12.94 -16.35 -6.65
C ILE A 86 12.79 -14.89 -7.06
N LEU A 87 12.23 -14.09 -6.16
CA LEU A 87 12.15 -12.64 -6.27
C LEU A 87 13.41 -12.01 -5.67
N PRO A 88 14.03 -11.03 -6.35
CA PRO A 88 15.24 -10.39 -5.87
C PRO A 88 14.98 -9.50 -4.64
N SER A 89 15.95 -9.45 -3.74
CA SER A 89 16.04 -8.48 -2.64
C SER A 89 15.85 -7.06 -3.14
N GLN A 90 15.24 -6.21 -2.33
CA GLN A 90 14.85 -4.82 -2.63
C GLN A 90 13.72 -4.67 -3.67
N LEU A 91 13.15 -5.75 -4.19
CA LEU A 91 11.95 -5.68 -5.01
C LEU A 91 10.78 -5.18 -4.16
N PHE A 92 10.04 -4.21 -4.70
CA PHE A 92 8.78 -3.75 -4.10
C PHE A 92 7.62 -4.57 -4.66
N VAL A 93 6.80 -5.13 -3.78
CA VAL A 93 5.61 -5.92 -4.11
C VAL A 93 4.42 -5.48 -3.26
N LYS A 94 3.23 -5.52 -3.86
CA LYS A 94 1.95 -5.31 -3.19
C LYS A 94 1.48 -6.64 -2.59
N ILE A 95 1.22 -6.68 -1.30
CA ILE A 95 0.72 -7.86 -0.59
C ILE A 95 -0.74 -7.64 -0.23
N PRO A 96 -1.69 -8.46 -0.74
CA PRO A 96 -3.08 -8.36 -0.35
C PRO A 96 -3.26 -8.88 1.08
N ILE A 97 -3.93 -8.09 1.91
CA ILE A 97 -4.21 -8.45 3.30
C ILE A 97 -5.69 -8.23 3.64
N LEU A 98 -6.15 -8.96 4.65
CA LEU A 98 -7.43 -8.69 5.27
C LEU A 98 -7.22 -7.71 6.43
N CYS A 99 -7.90 -6.58 6.35
CA CYS A 99 -7.91 -5.54 7.37
C CYS A 99 -9.15 -5.72 8.26
N SER A 100 -8.94 -5.88 9.56
CA SER A 100 -10.00 -6.12 10.53
C SER A 100 -10.07 -4.98 11.53
N CYS A 101 -11.24 -4.77 12.12
CA CYS A 101 -11.35 -3.87 13.26
C CYS A 101 -10.93 -4.57 14.55
N VAL A 102 -9.82 -4.13 15.15
CA VAL A 102 -9.27 -4.70 16.37
C VAL A 102 -8.88 -3.57 17.32
N ASP A 103 -9.40 -3.60 18.55
CA ASP A 103 -9.20 -2.54 19.56
C ASP A 103 -9.61 -1.14 19.10
N GLY A 104 -10.65 -1.06 18.27
CA GLY A 104 -11.17 0.20 17.74
C GLY A 104 -10.34 0.82 16.60
N ILE A 105 -9.33 0.11 16.11
CA ILE A 105 -8.44 0.54 15.03
C ILE A 105 -8.38 -0.54 13.94
N ARG A 106 -8.31 -0.10 12.68
CA ARG A 106 -8.06 -0.99 11.55
C ARG A 106 -6.61 -1.49 11.54
N LYS A 107 -6.43 -2.80 11.64
CA LYS A 107 -5.12 -3.48 11.52
C LYS A 107 -5.31 -4.92 11.04
N SER A 108 -4.29 -5.46 10.40
CA SER A 108 -4.24 -6.88 10.07
C SER A 108 -3.54 -7.63 11.20
N VAL A 109 -4.19 -8.67 11.72
CA VAL A 109 -3.68 -9.51 12.82
C VAL A 109 -3.56 -10.99 12.41
N SER A 110 -3.73 -11.29 11.12
CA SER A 110 -3.57 -12.64 10.58
C SER A 110 -2.11 -13.05 10.41
N THR A 111 -1.20 -12.08 10.43
CA THR A 111 0.22 -12.32 10.20
C THR A 111 0.91 -12.79 11.48
N HIS A 112 1.58 -13.92 11.39
CA HIS A 112 2.31 -14.52 12.51
C HIS A 112 3.76 -14.80 12.15
N TYR A 113 4.67 -14.48 13.06
CA TYR A 113 6.10 -14.69 12.88
C TYR A 113 6.64 -15.62 13.95
N LYS A 114 7.31 -16.70 13.53
CA LYS A 114 7.99 -17.62 14.42
C LYS A 114 9.43 -17.18 14.64
N THR A 115 9.76 -16.81 15.88
CA THR A 115 11.09 -16.30 16.24
C THR A 115 12.20 -17.32 15.98
N ARG A 116 13.33 -16.80 15.52
CA ARG A 116 14.56 -17.52 15.22
C ARG A 116 15.66 -17.12 16.20
N PRO A 117 16.76 -17.89 16.32
CA PRO A 117 17.89 -17.49 17.13
C PRO A 117 18.41 -16.11 16.72
N GLN A 118 18.67 -15.26 17.71
CA GLN A 118 19.14 -13.87 17.56
C GLN A 118 18.11 -12.86 17.03
N ASP A 119 16.86 -13.25 16.85
CA ASP A 119 15.82 -12.27 16.54
C ASP A 119 15.61 -11.29 17.70
N THR A 120 15.50 -10.02 17.36
CA THR A 120 14.98 -8.95 18.23
C THR A 120 13.70 -8.39 17.63
N LEU A 121 12.84 -7.77 18.45
CA LEU A 121 11.63 -7.11 17.94
C LEU A 121 11.95 -6.04 16.89
N SER A 122 13.05 -5.31 17.04
CA SER A 122 13.52 -4.32 16.06
C SER A 122 13.98 -4.97 14.75
N SER A 123 14.75 -6.06 14.80
CA SER A 123 15.17 -6.76 13.58
C SER A 123 13.98 -7.33 12.79
N ILE A 124 12.97 -7.85 13.51
CA ILE A 124 11.74 -8.35 12.89
C ILE A 124 10.96 -7.19 12.23
N ALA A 125 10.74 -6.11 12.96
CA ALA A 125 10.04 -4.92 12.48
C ALA A 125 10.73 -4.25 11.29
N ASP A 126 11.98 -3.82 11.49
CA ASP A 126 12.68 -2.93 10.57
C ASP A 126 13.29 -3.69 9.38
N SER A 127 13.80 -4.90 9.61
CA SER A 127 14.45 -5.70 8.56
C SER A 127 13.47 -6.65 7.88
N ILE A 128 12.82 -7.55 8.63
CA ILE A 128 12.00 -8.62 8.04
C ILE A 128 10.70 -8.06 7.43
N TYR A 129 10.00 -7.20 8.16
CA TYR A 129 8.76 -6.56 7.72
C TYR A 129 8.99 -5.16 7.12
N ALA A 130 10.25 -4.79 6.84
CA ALA A 130 10.62 -3.57 6.12
C ALA A 130 10.00 -2.28 6.69
N GLY A 131 9.86 -2.20 8.01
CA GLY A 131 9.30 -1.03 8.70
C GLY A 131 7.78 -0.89 8.58
N LEU A 132 7.06 -1.91 8.11
CA LEU A 132 5.58 -1.91 8.09
C LEU A 132 4.96 -1.88 9.49
N VAL A 133 5.71 -2.27 10.51
CA VAL A 133 5.29 -2.33 11.91
C VAL A 133 6.47 -1.94 12.77
N SER A 134 6.23 -1.38 13.96
CA SER A 134 7.30 -1.06 14.92
C SER A 134 7.50 -2.17 15.95
N ALA A 135 8.69 -2.21 16.56
CA ALA A 135 8.99 -3.11 17.66
C ALA A 135 8.02 -2.96 18.84
N ASP A 136 7.59 -1.73 19.14
CA ASP A 136 6.61 -1.44 20.20
C ASP A 136 5.23 -2.00 19.85
N GLN A 137 4.79 -1.90 18.60
CA GLN A 137 3.53 -2.48 18.15
C GLN A 137 3.53 -4.01 18.26
N ILE A 138 4.64 -4.67 17.90
CA ILE A 138 4.79 -6.12 18.09
C ILE A 138 4.78 -6.45 19.59
N ARG A 139 5.52 -5.71 20.42
CA ARG A 139 5.54 -5.90 21.88
C ARG A 139 4.14 -5.83 22.48
N GLU A 140 3.41 -4.77 22.16
CA GLU A 140 2.07 -4.49 22.68
C GLU A 140 1.05 -5.53 22.23
N ALA A 141 1.07 -5.93 20.95
CA ALA A 141 0.15 -6.94 20.43
C ALA A 141 0.36 -8.34 21.03
N ASN A 142 1.53 -8.60 21.60
CA ASN A 142 1.89 -9.90 22.19
C ASN A 142 2.04 -9.85 23.71
N SER A 143 1.72 -8.73 24.36
CA SER A 143 1.88 -8.54 25.81
C SER A 143 3.28 -8.94 26.32
N ILE A 144 4.34 -8.55 25.59
CA ILE A 144 5.72 -8.87 25.95
C ILE A 144 6.22 -7.86 26.99
N ASP A 145 6.50 -8.34 28.20
CA ASP A 145 6.98 -7.50 29.30
C ASP A 145 8.46 -7.08 29.14
N ASP A 146 9.33 -8.02 28.77
CA ASP A 146 10.76 -7.77 28.53
C ASP A 146 11.12 -8.00 27.05
N PRO A 147 11.36 -6.94 26.26
CA PRO A 147 11.70 -7.07 24.85
C PRO A 147 13.16 -7.48 24.59
N SER A 148 13.99 -7.61 25.64
CA SER A 148 15.42 -7.93 25.50
C SER A 148 15.70 -9.42 25.32
N VAL A 149 14.72 -10.28 25.67
CA VAL A 149 14.82 -11.74 25.52
C VAL A 149 13.59 -12.24 24.79
N LEU A 150 13.78 -12.74 23.57
CA LEU A 150 12.76 -13.47 22.83
C LEU A 150 13.09 -14.96 22.84
N ASP A 151 12.12 -15.78 23.24
CA ASP A 151 12.26 -17.24 23.20
C ASP A 151 12.27 -17.72 21.75
N VAL A 152 13.15 -18.65 21.41
CA VAL A 152 13.22 -19.22 20.06
C VAL A 152 11.99 -20.10 19.79
N GLY A 153 11.35 -19.88 18.65
CA GLY A 153 10.16 -20.62 18.23
C GLY A 153 8.85 -20.05 18.79
N GLN A 154 8.89 -18.96 19.53
CA GLN A 154 7.71 -18.18 19.94
C GLN A 154 6.96 -17.68 18.70
N ASN A 155 5.64 -17.80 18.71
CA ASN A 155 4.79 -17.33 17.61
C ASN A 155 4.23 -15.94 17.95
N LEU A 156 4.77 -14.91 17.31
CA LEU A 156 4.38 -13.52 17.51
C LEU A 156 3.29 -13.11 16.53
N VAL A 157 2.26 -12.43 17.00
CA VAL A 157 1.32 -11.68 16.17
C VAL A 157 2.04 -10.43 15.65
N VAL A 158 1.97 -10.20 14.34
CA VAL A 158 2.56 -9.02 13.70
C VAL A 158 1.42 -8.10 13.25
N PRO A 159 1.09 -7.03 14.00
CA PRO A 159 -0.03 -6.16 13.68
C PRO A 159 0.35 -5.20 12.54
N LEU A 160 -0.11 -5.49 11.33
CA LEU A 160 0.22 -4.68 10.15
C LEU A 160 -0.83 -3.56 9.96
N PRO A 161 -0.40 -2.29 9.78
CA PRO A 161 -1.31 -1.17 9.60
C PRO A 161 -2.01 -1.25 8.25
N CYS A 162 -3.31 -1.02 8.26
CA CYS A 162 -4.13 -1.01 7.04
C CYS A 162 -5.31 -0.07 7.21
N THR A 163 -5.80 0.43 6.09
CA THR A 163 -7.02 1.23 6.00
C THR A 163 -7.85 0.73 4.82
N CYS A 164 -9.13 1.05 4.83
CA CYS A 164 -10.07 0.66 3.79
C CYS A 164 -11.07 1.76 3.47
N PHE A 165 -11.47 2.57 4.45
CA PHE A 165 -12.47 3.64 4.29
C PHE A 165 -13.70 3.19 3.49
N ASN A 166 -14.28 2.05 3.88
CA ASN A 166 -15.42 1.38 3.22
C ASN A 166 -15.20 0.99 1.75
N GLY A 167 -13.95 0.86 1.29
CA GLY A 167 -13.61 0.46 -0.07
C GLY A 167 -13.91 1.53 -1.11
N THR A 168 -14.03 2.79 -0.69
CA THR A 168 -14.32 3.91 -1.58
C THR A 168 -13.47 5.12 -1.28
N ASP A 169 -13.06 5.81 -2.33
CA ASP A 169 -12.42 7.11 -2.27
C ASP A 169 -13.22 8.10 -3.13
N ASN A 170 -13.60 9.25 -2.56
CA ASN A 170 -14.41 10.27 -3.25
C ASN A 170 -15.68 9.70 -3.95
N GLY A 171 -16.31 8.69 -3.33
CA GLY A 171 -17.52 8.01 -3.85
C GLY A 171 -17.27 6.99 -4.95
N LEU A 172 -16.01 6.62 -5.21
CA LEU A 172 -15.58 5.69 -6.24
C LEU A 172 -14.86 4.49 -5.63
N PRO A 173 -14.93 3.29 -6.22
CA PRO A 173 -14.24 2.12 -5.67
C PRO A 173 -12.73 2.33 -5.57
N ALA A 174 -12.17 2.06 -4.39
CA ALA A 174 -10.76 2.18 -4.11
C ALA A 174 -10.28 1.10 -3.15
N ILE A 175 -9.01 0.74 -3.28
CA ILE A 175 -8.28 -0.09 -2.31
C ILE A 175 -7.10 0.74 -1.81
N TYR A 176 -6.87 0.73 -0.51
CA TYR A 176 -5.78 1.48 0.08
C TYR A 176 -4.54 0.61 0.22
N LEU A 177 -3.39 1.18 -0.15
CA LEU A 177 -2.07 0.61 -0.01
C LEU A 177 -1.35 1.28 1.15
N SER A 178 -0.96 0.53 2.19
CA SER A 178 -0.03 1.00 3.21
C SER A 178 1.38 1.02 2.63
N TYR A 179 1.90 2.21 2.36
CA TYR A 179 3.19 2.43 1.69
C TYR A 179 4.21 3.03 2.66
N VAL A 180 5.32 2.34 2.88
CA VAL A 180 6.46 2.85 3.67
C VAL A 180 7.31 3.78 2.81
N VAL A 181 7.41 5.04 3.20
CA VAL A 181 8.17 6.10 2.52
C VAL A 181 9.66 5.80 2.53
N LYS A 182 10.30 5.86 1.35
CA LYS A 182 11.74 5.64 1.17
C LYS A 182 12.53 6.96 1.19
N PRO A 183 13.85 6.93 1.43
CA PRO A 183 14.70 8.12 1.48
C PRO A 183 14.65 9.07 0.27
N VAL A 184 14.31 8.55 -0.91
CA VAL A 184 14.29 9.30 -2.17
C VAL A 184 12.88 9.71 -2.58
N ASP A 185 11.86 9.32 -1.82
CA ASP A 185 10.48 9.56 -2.19
C ASP A 185 10.09 11.02 -1.98
N THR A 186 9.20 11.49 -2.85
CA THR A 186 8.47 12.74 -2.67
C THR A 186 6.99 12.45 -2.74
N LEU A 187 6.16 13.23 -2.03
CA LEU A 187 4.71 13.03 -2.06
C LEU A 187 4.16 13.13 -3.49
N ALA A 188 4.72 14.03 -4.30
CA ALA A 188 4.39 14.16 -5.72
C ALA A 188 4.78 12.92 -6.54
N GLY A 189 5.97 12.35 -6.30
CA GLY A 189 6.41 11.12 -6.96
C GLY A 189 5.55 9.91 -6.61
N ILE A 190 5.15 9.78 -5.34
CA ILE A 190 4.22 8.74 -4.89
C ILE A 190 2.86 8.92 -5.57
N ALA A 191 2.30 10.14 -5.55
CA ALA A 191 1.02 10.45 -6.19
C ALA A 191 1.02 10.06 -7.68
N ALA A 192 2.06 10.48 -8.41
CA ALA A 192 2.22 10.16 -9.83
C ALA A 192 2.34 8.65 -10.08
N SER A 193 3.13 7.94 -9.27
CA SER A 193 3.35 6.49 -9.41
C SER A 193 2.07 5.68 -9.26
N TYR A 194 1.15 6.13 -8.41
CA TYR A 194 -0.12 5.45 -8.13
C TYR A 194 -1.34 6.10 -8.80
N SER A 195 -1.12 7.07 -9.71
CA SER A 195 -2.19 7.77 -10.41
C SER A 195 -3.24 8.40 -9.47
N THR A 196 -2.80 8.90 -8.32
CA THR A 196 -3.60 9.72 -7.39
C THR A 196 -3.10 11.16 -7.40
N THR A 197 -3.71 12.06 -6.62
CA THR A 197 -3.30 13.46 -6.50
C THR A 197 -2.63 13.73 -5.16
N ILE A 198 -1.77 14.74 -5.12
CA ILE A 198 -1.14 15.20 -3.87
C ILE A 198 -2.21 15.58 -2.85
N THR A 199 -3.24 16.30 -3.29
CA THR A 199 -4.36 16.72 -2.44
C THR A 199 -5.10 15.53 -1.84
N ASP A 200 -5.36 14.50 -2.66
CA ASP A 200 -6.06 13.30 -2.21
C ASP A 200 -5.23 12.50 -1.21
N LEU A 201 -3.93 12.31 -1.48
CA LEU A 201 -2.99 11.73 -0.50
C LEU A 201 -2.97 12.51 0.81
N MET A 202 -2.89 13.84 0.75
CA MET A 202 -2.89 14.66 1.96
C MET A 202 -4.19 14.52 2.73
N ASN A 203 -5.34 14.50 2.06
CA ASN A 203 -6.64 14.36 2.69
C ASN A 203 -6.78 12.99 3.39
N VAL A 204 -6.50 11.91 2.68
CA VAL A 204 -6.58 10.53 3.21
C VAL A 204 -5.68 10.34 4.43
N ASN A 205 -4.51 10.97 4.42
CA ASN A 205 -3.50 10.85 5.50
C ASN A 205 -3.58 11.99 6.52
N ALA A 206 -4.62 12.83 6.47
CA ALA A 206 -4.81 14.00 7.34
C ALA A 206 -3.56 14.89 7.46
N MET A 207 -2.84 15.08 6.35
CA MET A 207 -1.57 15.82 6.31
C MET A 207 -1.82 17.33 6.18
N GLY A 208 -1.18 18.13 7.04
CA GLY A 208 -1.19 19.59 6.95
C GLY A 208 -0.26 20.19 5.88
N GLY A 209 0.53 19.36 5.20
CA GLY A 209 1.49 19.79 4.17
C GLY A 209 2.08 18.60 3.42
N THR A 210 3.00 18.86 2.50
CA THR A 210 3.59 17.82 1.62
C THR A 210 4.85 17.14 2.18
N SER A 211 5.24 17.49 3.41
CA SER A 211 6.42 16.93 4.05
C SER A 211 6.17 15.49 4.47
N ILE A 212 7.02 14.59 3.99
CA ILE A 212 7.05 13.17 4.36
C ILE A 212 8.45 12.82 4.85
N THR A 213 8.55 11.91 5.82
CA THR A 213 9.82 11.40 6.33
C THR A 213 10.00 9.93 5.98
N PRO A 214 11.24 9.47 5.70
CA PRO A 214 11.50 8.06 5.48
C PRO A 214 11.02 7.22 6.67
N GLY A 215 10.33 6.12 6.39
CA GLY A 215 9.66 5.30 7.40
C GLY A 215 8.22 5.68 7.69
N ASP A 216 7.71 6.84 7.24
CA ASP A 216 6.27 7.13 7.31
C ASP A 216 5.48 6.08 6.53
N ILE A 217 4.31 5.69 7.05
CA ILE A 217 3.40 4.74 6.41
C ILE A 217 2.18 5.51 5.91
N LEU A 218 2.12 5.74 4.61
CA LEU A 218 1.02 6.44 3.96
C LEU A 218 -0.05 5.44 3.51
N ALA A 219 -1.31 5.79 3.72
CA ALA A 219 -2.45 5.17 3.06
C ALA A 219 -2.60 5.80 1.67
N VAL A 220 -2.26 5.04 0.62
CA VAL A 220 -2.34 5.46 -0.78
C VAL A 220 -3.62 4.92 -1.40
N PRO A 221 -4.60 5.76 -1.79
CA PRO A 221 -5.80 5.30 -2.46
C PRO A 221 -5.46 4.84 -3.88
N LEU A 222 -5.73 3.58 -4.18
CA LEU A 222 -5.65 3.03 -5.53
C LEU A 222 -7.05 2.94 -6.10
N SER A 223 -7.29 3.58 -7.25
CA SER A 223 -8.54 3.37 -7.99
C SER A 223 -8.72 1.88 -8.27
N ALA A 224 -9.95 1.39 -8.14
CA ALA A 224 -10.24 -0.03 -8.30
C ALA A 224 -11.53 -0.26 -9.09
N CYS A 225 -11.72 -1.51 -9.49
CA CYS A 225 -12.94 -2.01 -10.11
C CYS A 225 -13.65 -2.90 -9.09
N ALA A 226 -14.82 -2.47 -8.61
CA ALA A 226 -15.67 -3.29 -7.76
C ALA A 226 -16.59 -4.19 -8.59
N SER A 227 -16.75 -5.42 -8.15
CA SER A 227 -17.77 -6.33 -8.66
C SER A 227 -19.17 -5.89 -8.21
N ASN A 228 -20.17 -6.24 -9.01
CA ASN A 228 -21.58 -6.13 -8.64
C ASN A 228 -22.21 -7.53 -8.52
N PHE A 229 -21.48 -8.46 -7.90
CA PHE A 229 -21.95 -9.82 -7.72
C PHE A 229 -23.06 -9.88 -6.67
N PRO A 230 -23.99 -10.86 -6.74
CA PRO A 230 -25.03 -11.02 -5.74
C PRO A 230 -24.46 -11.34 -4.35
N LYS A 231 -25.14 -10.91 -3.28
CA LYS A 231 -24.72 -11.15 -1.87
C LYS A 231 -24.54 -12.62 -1.48
N PHE A 232 -25.19 -13.55 -2.18
CA PHE A 232 -25.05 -14.98 -1.93
C PHE A 232 -23.82 -15.59 -2.60
N ALA A 233 -23.14 -14.86 -3.48
CA ALA A 233 -21.91 -15.31 -4.11
C ALA A 233 -20.77 -15.27 -3.08
N SER A 234 -19.95 -16.32 -3.08
CA SER A 234 -18.78 -16.44 -2.20
C SER A 234 -17.73 -15.34 -2.43
N ASP A 235 -17.69 -14.79 -3.64
CA ASP A 235 -16.82 -13.70 -4.06
C ASP A 235 -17.54 -12.35 -4.16
N HIS A 236 -18.67 -12.21 -3.47
CA HIS A 236 -19.34 -10.93 -3.30
C HIS A 236 -18.38 -9.88 -2.73
N GLY A 237 -18.38 -8.69 -3.33
CA GLY A 237 -17.50 -7.60 -2.91
C GLY A 237 -16.06 -7.74 -3.41
N LEU A 238 -15.82 -8.63 -4.38
CA LEU A 238 -14.53 -8.67 -5.09
C LEU A 238 -14.21 -7.27 -5.64
N ILE A 239 -13.04 -6.77 -5.28
CA ILE A 239 -12.52 -5.48 -5.71
C ILE A 239 -11.09 -5.69 -6.19
N VAL A 240 -10.76 -5.14 -7.36
CA VAL A 240 -9.45 -5.34 -8.00
C VAL A 240 -8.83 -3.97 -8.26
N PRO A 241 -7.60 -3.70 -7.77
CA PRO A 241 -6.95 -2.42 -7.98
C PRO A 241 -6.59 -2.23 -9.46
N ASN A 242 -6.60 -0.98 -9.90
CA ASN A 242 -6.30 -0.62 -11.29
C ASN A 242 -4.91 -1.11 -11.70
N GLY A 243 -4.82 -1.71 -12.87
CA GLY A 243 -3.59 -2.29 -13.39
C GLY A 243 -3.28 -3.68 -12.86
N SER A 244 -4.18 -4.33 -12.12
CA SER A 244 -4.01 -5.69 -11.63
C SER A 244 -5.20 -6.59 -11.99
N TYR A 245 -5.09 -7.85 -11.57
CA TYR A 245 -6.18 -8.81 -11.69
C TYR A 245 -6.28 -9.68 -10.44
N ALA A 246 -7.36 -10.46 -10.35
CA ALA A 246 -7.60 -11.43 -9.30
C ALA A 246 -8.15 -12.73 -9.91
N ILE A 247 -7.87 -13.84 -9.24
CA ILE A 247 -8.38 -15.16 -9.58
C ILE A 247 -9.48 -15.52 -8.58
N THR A 248 -10.65 -15.90 -9.09
CA THR A 248 -11.83 -16.28 -8.29
C THR A 248 -12.45 -17.57 -8.84
N ALA A 249 -13.54 -18.02 -8.23
CA ALA A 249 -14.29 -19.21 -8.60
C ALA A 249 -13.44 -20.48 -8.64
N SER A 250 -12.70 -20.76 -7.56
CA SER A 250 -11.83 -21.95 -7.46
C SER A 250 -10.80 -22.03 -8.60
N HIS A 251 -10.11 -20.93 -8.88
CA HIS A 251 -9.10 -20.79 -9.94
C HIS A 251 -9.62 -20.85 -11.37
N CYS A 252 -10.94 -20.69 -11.59
CA CYS A 252 -11.55 -20.77 -12.91
C CYS A 252 -11.71 -19.44 -13.62
N VAL A 253 -11.85 -18.33 -12.88
CA VAL A 253 -12.19 -17.03 -13.47
C VAL A 253 -11.14 -16.01 -13.09
N GLN A 254 -10.62 -15.30 -14.10
CA GLN A 254 -9.72 -14.19 -13.95
C GLN A 254 -10.48 -12.89 -14.16
N CYS A 255 -10.52 -12.04 -13.13
CA CYS A 255 -11.14 -10.72 -13.18
C CYS A 255 -10.07 -9.62 -13.11
N SER A 256 -10.07 -8.72 -14.08
CA SER A 256 -9.05 -7.69 -14.29
C SER A 256 -9.65 -6.28 -14.22
N CYS A 257 -8.85 -5.34 -13.72
CA CYS A 257 -9.18 -3.92 -13.73
C CYS A 257 -8.19 -3.20 -14.64
N GLY A 258 -8.63 -2.87 -15.86
CA GLY A 258 -7.80 -2.22 -16.87
C GLY A 258 -7.65 -0.71 -16.68
N PRO A 259 -6.54 -0.11 -17.14
CA PRO A 259 -6.31 1.34 -17.04
C PRO A 259 -7.42 2.11 -17.77
N GLY A 260 -7.99 3.12 -17.09
CA GLY A 260 -9.03 3.99 -17.68
C GLY A 260 -10.45 3.40 -17.71
N SER A 261 -10.63 2.13 -17.38
CA SER A 261 -11.93 1.50 -17.16
C SER A 261 -12.19 1.35 -15.65
N ARG A 262 -13.41 1.68 -15.20
CA ARG A 262 -13.86 1.39 -13.83
C ARG A 262 -14.72 0.13 -13.74
N ASN A 263 -14.85 -0.59 -14.85
CA ASN A 263 -15.62 -1.83 -14.91
C ASN A 263 -14.67 -3.02 -14.76
N LEU A 264 -15.07 -3.94 -13.88
CA LEU A 264 -14.39 -5.22 -13.70
C LEU A 264 -14.66 -6.10 -14.93
N TYR A 265 -13.62 -6.59 -15.58
CA TYR A 265 -13.75 -7.49 -16.71
C TYR A 265 -13.22 -8.88 -16.35
N CYS A 266 -14.04 -9.91 -16.57
CA CYS A 266 -13.69 -11.28 -16.22
C CYS A 266 -13.66 -12.18 -17.46
N MET A 267 -12.69 -13.11 -17.48
CA MET A 267 -12.48 -14.13 -18.50
C MET A 267 -12.10 -15.47 -17.85
N PRO A 268 -12.15 -16.60 -18.58
CA PRO A 268 -11.63 -17.87 -18.08
C PRO A 268 -10.14 -17.76 -17.70
N ALA A 269 -9.76 -18.31 -16.56
CA ALA A 269 -8.39 -18.29 -16.07
C ALA A 269 -7.52 -19.35 -16.77
N SER A 270 -6.24 -19.03 -16.99
CA SER A 270 -5.28 -19.91 -17.67
C SER A 270 -4.86 -21.15 -16.87
N LEU A 271 -5.05 -21.14 -15.55
CA LEU A 271 -4.62 -22.21 -14.62
C LEU A 271 -5.66 -23.32 -14.42
N ALA A 272 -6.85 -23.19 -15.02
CA ALA A 272 -7.98 -23.98 -14.61
C ALA A 272 -7.99 -25.37 -15.27
N VAL A 273 -7.90 -26.42 -14.44
CA VAL A 273 -7.84 -27.82 -14.92
C VAL A 273 -9.25 -28.43 -15.08
N SER A 274 -10.22 -28.02 -14.24
CA SER A 274 -11.61 -28.49 -14.31
C SER A 274 -12.58 -27.46 -13.72
N CYS A 275 -13.42 -26.86 -14.57
CA CYS A 275 -14.39 -25.83 -14.18
C CYS A 275 -15.81 -26.20 -14.55
N SER A 276 -16.79 -25.68 -13.80
CA SER A 276 -18.19 -25.70 -14.22
C SER A 276 -18.38 -24.91 -15.52
N SER A 277 -19.49 -25.13 -16.22
CA SER A 277 -19.81 -24.40 -17.45
C SER A 277 -19.74 -22.88 -17.27
N MET A 278 -19.07 -22.21 -18.21
CA MET A 278 -18.95 -20.75 -18.30
C MET A 278 -19.81 -20.17 -19.43
N GLN A 279 -20.74 -20.96 -19.98
CA GLN A 279 -21.63 -20.53 -21.05
C GLN A 279 -22.83 -19.76 -20.51
N CYS A 280 -23.12 -18.61 -21.10
CA CYS A 280 -24.33 -17.86 -20.76
C CYS A 280 -25.59 -18.62 -21.15
N LYS A 281 -26.58 -18.62 -20.25
CA LYS A 281 -27.89 -19.25 -20.51
C LYS A 281 -28.53 -18.68 -21.78
N SER A 282 -29.10 -19.59 -22.58
CA SER A 282 -29.80 -19.26 -23.83
C SER A 282 -28.93 -18.55 -24.89
N SER A 283 -27.61 -18.76 -24.86
CA SER A 283 -26.67 -18.18 -25.81
C SER A 283 -25.49 -19.12 -26.05
N ASN A 284 -24.78 -18.93 -27.17
CA ASN A 284 -23.51 -19.60 -27.46
C ASN A 284 -22.29 -18.81 -26.96
N LEU A 285 -22.52 -17.70 -26.25
CA LEU A 285 -21.45 -16.87 -25.70
C LEU A 285 -20.89 -17.50 -24.42
N MET A 286 -19.57 -17.62 -24.40
CA MET A 286 -18.81 -17.97 -23.21
C MET A 286 -18.47 -16.69 -22.42
N LEU A 287 -18.23 -16.85 -21.12
CA LEU A 287 -17.79 -15.79 -20.21
C LEU A 287 -16.63 -15.00 -20.84
N GLY A 288 -16.79 -13.68 -20.90
CA GLY A 288 -15.83 -12.76 -21.52
C GLY A 288 -16.13 -12.43 -22.99
N ASN A 289 -16.90 -13.25 -23.71
CA ASN A 289 -17.25 -12.96 -25.10
C ASN A 289 -18.21 -11.77 -25.21
N VAL A 290 -17.96 -10.94 -26.22
CA VAL A 290 -18.78 -9.79 -26.60
C VAL A 290 -19.06 -9.85 -28.10
N THR A 291 -20.32 -9.75 -28.48
CA THR A 291 -20.73 -9.60 -29.88
C THR A 291 -21.29 -8.19 -30.10
N VAL A 292 -20.85 -7.55 -31.16
CA VAL A 292 -21.27 -6.19 -31.51
C VAL A 292 -21.92 -6.23 -32.89
N GLN A 293 -23.18 -5.80 -32.97
CA GLN A 293 -23.90 -5.63 -34.22
C GLN A 293 -24.15 -4.15 -34.46
N GLN A 294 -23.60 -3.61 -35.55
CA GLN A 294 -23.77 -2.22 -35.94
C GLN A 294 -25.20 -1.98 -36.47
N SER A 295 -25.76 -0.83 -36.12
CA SER A 295 -27.09 -0.37 -36.55
C SER A 295 -27.07 1.14 -36.81
N SER A 296 -28.12 1.68 -37.43
CA SER A 296 -28.26 3.12 -37.66
C SER A 296 -28.37 3.96 -36.37
N ALA A 297 -28.76 3.33 -35.25
CA ALA A 297 -28.93 4.00 -33.95
C ALA A 297 -27.72 3.80 -33.01
N GLY A 298 -26.64 3.18 -33.48
CA GLY A 298 -25.47 2.79 -32.66
C GLY A 298 -25.18 1.31 -32.76
N CYS A 299 -24.66 0.71 -31.69
CA CYS A 299 -24.19 -0.67 -31.68
C CYS A 299 -24.96 -1.51 -30.66
N ASN A 300 -25.61 -2.57 -31.11
CA ASN A 300 -26.22 -3.55 -30.21
C ASN A 300 -25.12 -4.48 -29.71
N VAL A 301 -24.80 -4.37 -28.43
CA VAL A 301 -23.73 -5.11 -27.77
C VAL A 301 -24.36 -6.17 -26.90
N THR A 302 -24.05 -7.43 -27.18
CA THR A 302 -24.41 -8.55 -26.32
C THR A 302 -23.14 -9.10 -25.69
N SER A 303 -23.09 -9.17 -24.36
CA SER A 303 -21.92 -9.68 -23.63
C SER A 303 -22.31 -10.75 -22.62
N CYS A 304 -21.45 -11.75 -22.48
CA CYS A 304 -21.55 -12.74 -21.42
C CYS A 304 -20.60 -12.37 -20.28
N ALA A 305 -21.17 -11.85 -19.20
CA ALA A 305 -20.42 -11.38 -18.04
C ALA A 305 -20.42 -12.42 -16.92
N TYR A 306 -19.37 -12.38 -16.10
CA TYR A 306 -19.33 -13.13 -14.86
C TYR A 306 -20.23 -12.47 -13.80
N SER A 307 -20.88 -13.27 -12.95
CA SER A 307 -21.87 -12.80 -11.97
C SER A 307 -21.76 -13.50 -10.62
N GLY A 308 -20.57 -14.02 -10.30
CA GLY A 308 -20.23 -14.60 -9.01
C GLY A 308 -20.14 -16.12 -8.99
N TYR A 309 -19.66 -16.66 -7.87
CA TYR A 309 -19.48 -18.08 -7.65
C TYR A 309 -20.30 -18.55 -6.44
N ALA A 310 -21.15 -19.55 -6.63
CA ALA A 310 -21.94 -20.13 -5.54
C ALA A 310 -22.08 -21.64 -5.71
N ASN A 311 -21.98 -22.39 -4.60
CA ASN A 311 -22.17 -23.84 -4.55
C ASN A 311 -21.39 -24.61 -5.63
N GLY A 312 -20.12 -24.25 -5.85
CA GLY A 312 -19.28 -24.91 -6.85
C GLY A 312 -19.54 -24.50 -8.31
N THR A 313 -20.51 -23.61 -8.56
CA THR A 313 -20.97 -23.25 -9.92
C THR A 313 -20.65 -21.79 -10.24
N ILE A 314 -20.10 -21.57 -11.44
CA ILE A 314 -19.90 -20.25 -12.03
C ILE A 314 -21.25 -19.70 -12.52
N ILE A 315 -21.59 -18.50 -12.07
CA ILE A 315 -22.80 -17.81 -12.48
C ILE A 315 -22.42 -16.79 -13.55
N THR A 316 -23.10 -16.85 -14.68
CA THR A 316 -22.92 -15.92 -15.80
C THR A 316 -24.21 -15.14 -16.06
N SER A 317 -24.09 -13.88 -16.45
CA SER A 317 -25.22 -13.08 -16.93
C SER A 317 -25.02 -12.68 -18.39
N LEU A 318 -26.09 -12.80 -19.16
CA LEU A 318 -26.16 -12.29 -20.53
C LEU A 318 -26.77 -10.89 -20.48
N SER A 319 -26.06 -9.90 -20.98
CA SER A 319 -26.59 -8.54 -21.14
C SER A 319 -26.60 -8.17 -22.61
N SER A 320 -27.69 -7.53 -23.07
CA SER A 320 -27.77 -6.94 -24.40
C SER A 320 -28.20 -5.49 -24.28
N SER A 321 -27.44 -4.57 -24.86
CA SER A 321 -27.69 -3.13 -24.76
C SER A 321 -27.33 -2.43 -26.07
N LEU A 322 -28.16 -1.46 -26.46
CA LEU A 322 -27.87 -0.57 -27.57
C LEU A 322 -27.03 0.61 -27.06
N GLN A 323 -25.77 0.68 -27.50
CA GLN A 323 -24.85 1.74 -27.14
C GLN A 323 -24.70 2.74 -28.29
N PRO A 324 -24.76 4.07 -28.05
CA PRO A 324 -24.58 5.08 -29.10
C PRO A 324 -23.22 5.02 -29.78
N ARG A 325 -22.20 4.51 -29.07
CA ARG A 325 -20.86 4.23 -29.60
C ARG A 325 -20.54 2.77 -29.39
N CYS A 326 -19.98 2.13 -30.41
CA CYS A 326 -19.45 0.79 -30.28
C CYS A 326 -18.34 0.77 -29.21
N PRO A 327 -18.32 -0.25 -28.33
CA PRO A 327 -17.25 -0.39 -27.36
C PRO A 327 -15.92 -0.62 -28.11
N GLY A 328 -14.86 0.02 -27.62
CA GLY A 328 -13.50 -0.24 -28.08
C GLY A 328 -13.01 -1.63 -27.66
N PRO A 329 -11.81 -2.03 -28.12
CA PRO A 329 -11.18 -3.25 -27.62
C PRO A 329 -11.01 -3.15 -26.10
N GLN A 330 -11.27 -4.25 -25.41
CA GLN A 330 -11.09 -4.29 -23.97
C GLN A 330 -9.62 -4.18 -23.63
N GLN A 331 -9.32 -3.29 -22.67
CA GLN A 331 -7.97 -3.06 -22.21
C GLN A 331 -7.73 -3.92 -20.98
N PHE A 332 -6.73 -4.78 -21.09
CA PHE A 332 -6.23 -5.60 -20.00
C PHE A 332 -4.99 -4.95 -19.40
N PRO A 333 -4.75 -5.14 -18.09
CA PRO A 333 -3.44 -4.80 -17.55
C PRO A 333 -2.36 -5.60 -18.31
N PRO A 334 -1.28 -4.96 -18.77
CA PRO A 334 -0.17 -5.69 -19.35
C PRO A 334 0.44 -6.57 -18.26
N LEU A 335 0.43 -7.89 -18.47
CA LEU A 335 1.03 -8.82 -17.53
C LEU A 335 2.55 -8.76 -17.62
N VAL A 336 3.21 -8.79 -16.48
CA VAL A 336 4.67 -8.72 -16.36
C VAL A 336 5.20 -10.11 -16.07
N ALA A 337 6.30 -10.50 -16.72
CA ALA A 337 6.98 -11.75 -16.37
C ALA A 337 7.52 -11.68 -14.93
N PRO A 338 7.63 -12.81 -14.21
CA PRO A 338 8.22 -12.84 -12.87
C PRO A 338 9.61 -12.18 -12.86
N PRO A 339 9.85 -11.14 -12.05
CA PRO A 339 11.08 -10.38 -12.08
C PRO A 339 12.25 -11.23 -11.59
N THR A 340 13.38 -11.17 -12.31
CA THR A 340 14.64 -11.87 -11.97
C THR A 340 15.74 -10.91 -11.52
N TYR A 341 15.55 -9.60 -11.73
CA TYR A 341 16.47 -8.54 -11.36
C TYR A 341 15.68 -7.24 -11.15
N ILE A 342 16.29 -6.28 -10.46
CA ILE A 342 15.71 -4.94 -10.31
C ILE A 342 16.17 -4.05 -11.46
N THR A 343 15.23 -3.67 -12.33
CA THR A 343 15.43 -2.56 -13.27
C THR A 343 15.42 -1.23 -12.52
N ARG A 344 16.49 -0.43 -12.60
CA ARG A 344 16.59 0.90 -11.95
C ARG A 344 15.54 1.92 -12.39
N ASP A 345 14.80 1.66 -13.46
CA ASP A 345 13.70 2.52 -13.93
C ASP A 345 12.53 2.60 -12.93
N SER A 346 12.41 1.66 -11.98
CA SER A 346 11.42 1.73 -10.90
C SER A 346 11.78 2.69 -9.76
N VAL A 347 13.00 3.22 -9.73
CA VAL A 347 13.49 4.17 -8.70
C VAL A 347 13.57 5.60 -9.26
N PHE A 348 13.56 5.77 -10.58
CA PHE A 348 13.73 7.05 -11.25
C PHE A 348 12.64 7.28 -12.30
N ALA A 349 11.37 7.38 -11.88
CA ALA A 349 10.42 8.09 -12.71
C ALA A 349 10.83 9.58 -12.72
N PRO A 350 11.07 10.21 -13.89
CA PRO A 350 11.42 11.62 -13.93
C PRO A 350 10.26 12.43 -13.35
N ALA A 351 10.56 13.31 -12.38
CA ALA A 351 9.62 14.34 -11.99
C ALA A 351 9.21 15.13 -13.25
N PRO A 352 7.91 15.33 -13.53
CA PRO A 352 7.50 16.23 -14.60
C PRO A 352 8.06 17.62 -14.31
N ALA A 353 8.80 18.18 -15.26
CA ALA A 353 9.33 19.53 -15.13
C ALA A 353 8.16 20.53 -14.96
N PRO A 354 8.30 21.57 -14.11
CA PRO A 354 7.29 22.60 -14.01
C PRO A 354 7.13 23.30 -15.36
N GLN A 355 5.93 23.28 -15.92
CA GLN A 355 5.58 24.10 -17.08
C GLN A 355 5.66 25.56 -16.66
N SER A 356 6.70 26.26 -17.11
CA SER A 356 6.78 27.71 -17.08
C SER A 356 5.85 28.27 -18.15
N ASP A 357 4.88 29.10 -17.76
CA ASP A 357 4.04 29.87 -18.66
C ASP A 357 4.89 30.81 -19.54
N GLY A 358 5.25 30.32 -20.72
CA GLY A 358 5.85 31.08 -21.80
C GLY A 358 4.75 31.77 -22.61
N VAL A 359 4.66 33.08 -22.45
CA VAL A 359 3.83 33.99 -23.24
C VAL A 359 4.11 33.81 -24.74
N THR A 360 3.11 33.40 -25.50
CA THR A 360 2.96 33.80 -26.92
C THR A 360 1.51 34.03 -27.28
N THR A 361 1.29 35.23 -27.80
CA THR A 361 0.07 35.86 -28.30
C THR A 361 -0.51 35.19 -29.56
N ALA A 362 -1.82 34.90 -29.57
CA ALA A 362 -2.72 35.14 -30.72
C ALA A 362 -4.20 34.82 -30.40
N THR A 363 -4.99 35.90 -30.29
CA THR A 363 -6.39 36.08 -30.75
C THR A 363 -7.49 35.06 -30.40
N VAL A 364 -8.37 35.48 -29.46
CA VAL A 364 -9.75 35.01 -29.27
C VAL A 364 -10.71 36.18 -29.51
N PRO A 365 -11.89 36.00 -30.16
CA PRO A 365 -13.03 36.88 -29.99
C PRO A 365 -13.96 36.39 -28.86
N LYS A 366 -14.35 37.34 -28.01
CA LYS A 366 -15.16 37.25 -26.80
C LYS A 366 -16.64 36.93 -27.06
N THR A 367 -17.27 36.28 -26.08
CA THR A 367 -18.55 36.59 -25.37
C THR A 367 -18.91 35.40 -24.46
N SER A 368 -19.41 35.46 -23.22
CA SER A 368 -20.06 36.51 -22.42
C SER A 368 -19.95 36.19 -20.91
N THR A 369 -19.58 37.21 -20.13
CA THR A 369 -20.06 37.60 -18.78
C THR A 369 -20.35 36.54 -17.69
N VAL A 370 -19.50 36.57 -16.65
CA VAL A 370 -19.80 36.20 -15.25
C VAL A 370 -19.66 37.49 -14.40
N PRO A 371 -20.51 37.76 -13.39
CA PRO A 371 -20.16 38.69 -12.33
C PRO A 371 -19.49 37.95 -11.16
N SER A 372 -18.35 38.50 -10.73
CA SER A 372 -17.61 38.12 -9.55
C SER A 372 -18.22 38.69 -8.27
N THR A 373 -18.30 37.89 -7.21
CA THR A 373 -18.19 38.37 -5.82
C THR A 373 -17.71 37.24 -4.89
N GLY A 374 -16.79 37.58 -3.98
CA GLY A 374 -16.77 37.00 -2.63
C GLY A 374 -15.74 35.90 -2.33
N SER A 375 -14.55 36.33 -1.94
CA SER A 375 -13.57 35.57 -1.14
C SER A 375 -14.08 35.32 0.29
N LEU A 376 -14.07 34.06 0.74
CA LEU A 376 -14.02 33.57 2.14
C LEU A 376 -13.61 32.08 2.15
N PRO A 377 -12.93 31.55 3.19
CA PRO A 377 -12.30 30.23 3.19
C PRO A 377 -13.34 29.12 3.34
N GLY A 378 -13.46 28.27 2.33
CA GLY A 378 -14.40 27.16 2.29
C GLY A 378 -13.86 25.92 2.99
N PHE A 379 -14.62 25.44 3.97
CA PHE A 379 -14.58 24.10 4.55
C PHE A 379 -14.46 23.01 3.46
N PRO A 380 -13.81 21.86 3.75
CA PRO A 380 -13.70 20.77 2.79
C PRO A 380 -15.10 20.20 2.48
N PRO A 381 -15.31 19.68 1.25
CA PRO A 381 -16.57 19.06 0.88
C PRO A 381 -16.84 17.84 1.76
N ALA A 382 -18.09 17.71 2.20
CA ALA A 382 -18.56 16.56 2.97
C ALA A 382 -18.45 15.28 2.13
N GLY A 383 -17.53 14.39 2.50
CA GLY A 383 -17.33 13.10 1.82
C GLY A 383 -15.91 12.51 1.90
N ALA A 384 -14.91 13.27 2.36
CA ALA A 384 -13.56 12.74 2.55
C ALA A 384 -13.47 11.87 3.82
N PRO A 385 -12.81 10.69 3.78
CA PRO A 385 -12.57 9.89 4.96
C PRO A 385 -11.61 10.59 5.93
N PHE A 386 -11.97 10.67 7.21
CA PHE A 386 -11.14 11.27 8.25
C PHE A 386 -10.29 10.20 8.94
N GLY A 387 -9.01 10.10 8.59
CA GLY A 387 -8.00 9.41 9.38
C GLY A 387 -7.42 10.33 10.47
N SER A 388 -6.94 9.77 11.58
CA SER A 388 -6.19 10.51 12.60
C SER A 388 -4.70 10.17 12.54
N LEU A 389 -3.84 11.14 12.81
CA LEU A 389 -2.40 10.92 12.97
C LEU A 389 -2.09 10.62 14.44
N SER A 390 -1.37 9.53 14.70
CA SER A 390 -0.81 9.23 16.02
C SER A 390 0.71 9.19 15.93
N ASN A 391 1.38 9.88 16.85
CA ASN A 391 2.79 9.66 17.10
C ASN A 391 2.91 8.39 17.97
N ALA A 392 3.83 7.48 17.63
CA ALA A 392 4.16 6.36 18.52
C ALA A 392 4.61 6.88 19.89
N SER A 393 4.08 6.29 20.96
CA SER A 393 4.37 6.65 22.35
C SER A 393 5.83 6.33 22.71
N THR A 394 6.58 7.37 23.04
CA THR A 394 7.93 7.26 23.61
C THR A 394 7.85 6.80 25.06
N LEU A 395 8.39 5.62 25.36
CA LEU A 395 8.89 5.29 26.69
C LEU A 395 10.40 5.04 26.58
N MET A 396 11.14 5.86 27.32
CA MET A 396 12.60 5.93 27.32
C MET A 396 13.20 4.52 27.44
N ASN A 397 13.92 4.09 26.41
CA ASN A 397 14.91 3.03 26.58
C ASN A 397 15.90 3.53 27.63
N SER A 398 15.96 2.87 28.78
CA SER A 398 16.89 3.21 29.87
C SER A 398 18.37 3.06 29.47
N ALA A 399 18.64 2.51 28.28
CA ALA A 399 19.95 2.48 27.64
C ALA A 399 20.37 3.82 27.00
N ALA A 400 19.44 4.73 26.68
CA ALA A 400 19.74 6.05 26.09
C ALA A 400 20.10 7.12 27.15
N ALA A 401 19.79 6.86 28.44
CA ALA A 401 20.16 7.74 29.54
C ALA A 401 21.63 7.54 30.00
N LEU A 402 22.23 6.38 29.70
CA LEU A 402 23.62 6.07 30.03
C LEU A 402 24.65 7.01 29.38
N PRO A 403 24.60 7.30 28.06
CA PRO A 403 25.57 8.21 27.45
C PRO A 403 25.38 9.66 27.94
N ALA A 404 24.14 10.13 28.10
CA ALA A 404 23.87 11.49 28.57
C ALA A 404 24.29 11.70 30.04
N ALA A 405 23.98 10.75 30.93
CA ALA A 405 24.38 10.82 32.33
C ALA A 405 25.90 10.74 32.51
N LEU A 406 26.59 9.93 31.69
CA LEU A 406 28.06 9.83 31.71
C LEU A 406 28.73 11.11 31.19
N VAL A 407 28.14 11.75 30.18
CA VAL A 407 28.59 13.05 29.65
C VAL A 407 28.35 14.17 30.67
N ILE A 408 27.20 14.19 31.35
CA ILE A 408 26.90 15.16 32.43
C ILE A 408 27.82 14.95 33.63
N TYR A 409 28.11 13.70 34.01
CA TYR A 409 29.05 13.36 35.09
C TYR A 409 30.49 13.79 34.76
N LEU A 410 30.93 13.59 33.51
CA LEU A 410 32.24 14.05 33.04
C LEU A 410 32.33 15.58 32.98
N LEU A 411 31.26 16.27 32.56
CA LEU A 411 31.16 17.73 32.59
C LEU A 411 31.17 18.27 34.03
N ALA A 412 30.46 17.64 34.97
CA ALA A 412 30.46 18.04 36.38
C ALA A 412 31.84 17.86 37.05
N LYS A 413 32.59 16.81 36.68
CA LYS A 413 33.98 16.62 37.14
C LYS A 413 34.97 17.63 36.54
N LEU A 414 34.70 18.16 35.35
CA LEU A 414 35.51 19.20 34.71
C LEU A 414 35.21 20.62 35.24
N ILE A 415 34.03 20.84 35.83
CA ILE A 415 33.59 22.15 36.35
C ILE A 415 33.82 22.31 37.86
N SER A 416 34.30 21.28 38.56
CA SER A 416 34.62 21.38 39.99
C SER A 416 36.05 21.90 40.22
N PRO A 417 36.29 23.19 40.56
CA PRO A 417 37.55 23.56 41.18
C PRO A 417 37.57 22.98 42.60
N LEU A 418 38.68 22.33 42.96
CA LEU A 418 39.01 21.98 44.34
C LEU A 418 38.79 23.21 45.24
N SER A 419 37.75 23.19 46.06
CA SER A 419 37.66 23.99 47.27
C SER A 419 38.20 23.16 48.43
N LEU A 420 39.49 23.36 48.73
CA LEU A 420 40.08 23.21 50.06
C LEU A 420 41.01 24.40 50.29
#